data_AF-A0A2G6DRW1-F1
#
_entry.id   AF-A0A2G6DRW1-F1
#
_cell.length_a   1.000
_cell.length_b   1.000
_cell.length_c   1.000
_cell.angle_alpha   90.00
_cell.angle_beta   90.00
_cell.angle_gamma   90.00
#
_symmetry.space_group_name_H-M   'P 1'
#
loop_
_entity.id
_entity.type
_entity.pdbx_description
1 polymer ?
#
loop_
_entity_poly.entity_id
_entity_poly.type
_entity_poly.pdbx_seq_one_letter_code
_entity_poly.pdbx_strand_id
1 'polypeptide(L)'
;MDVKDIAKLLNIDEEYTEFCTKIQQLQTPAEAKKWHCIADAFSRLNNTKPLIMKKWVSLSEEAIQQLQIPDEALELHEVLPDEMRPALLKKWDSLMQQVQTPYEACILCELCPDDMKPAAYKKLVLLCKEALQKIQTLAEAKKLHEVCPYELIYELEKKWISFVPQLQTPIEAKKLHEVCPYHNLKSEVMKRWIALTEEAIQQLQTPDEALELYEVCPNDMMKSLIIIKLNTL
;
A
#
# COMPACT_ATOMS: atom_id res chain seq x y z
N MET A 1 29.57 -31.44 7.00
CA MET A 1 29.03 -32.72 7.47
C MET A 1 27.67 -32.87 6.83
N ASP A 2 27.54 -33.82 5.92
CA ASP A 2 26.34 -34.07 5.12
C ASP A 2 25.28 -34.77 6.01
N VAL A 3 23.99 -34.63 5.70
CA VAL A 3 22.89 -35.39 6.34
C VAL A 3 23.11 -36.91 6.18
N LYS A 4 23.90 -37.34 5.19
CA LYS A 4 24.40 -38.71 5.05
C LYS A 4 25.41 -39.16 6.11
N ASP A 5 26.15 -38.24 6.73
CA ASP A 5 27.03 -38.53 7.86
C ASP A 5 26.23 -38.61 9.17
N ILE A 6 25.12 -37.86 9.26
CA ILE A 6 24.18 -37.79 10.39
C ILE A 6 23.38 -39.10 10.57
N ALA A 7 23.15 -39.87 9.49
CA ALA A 7 22.35 -41.09 9.53
C ALA A 7 23.14 -42.39 9.74
N LYS A 8 24.47 -42.37 9.58
CA LYS A 8 25.35 -43.53 9.80
C LYS A 8 25.78 -43.72 11.26
N LEU A 9 25.63 -42.68 12.08
CA LEU A 9 26.10 -42.60 13.47
C LEU A 9 25.04 -43.04 14.50
N LEU A 10 23.74 -42.89 14.21
CA LEU A 10 22.57 -43.14 15.06
C LEU A 10 22.31 -44.61 15.48
N ASN A 11 23.23 -45.28 16.19
CA ASN A 11 22.87 -46.45 17.00
C ASN A 11 22.29 -45.95 18.35
N ILE A 12 21.00 -45.59 18.29
CA ILE A 12 20.27 -44.68 19.16
C ILE A 12 20.24 -45.10 20.64
N ASP A 13 20.94 -44.33 21.49
CA ASP A 13 20.57 -44.03 22.89
C ASP A 13 21.27 -42.73 23.38
N GLU A 14 22.55 -42.54 23.07
CA GLU A 14 23.30 -41.31 23.39
C GLU A 14 22.94 -40.14 22.43
N GLU A 15 22.79 -40.43 21.15
CA GLU A 15 22.49 -39.43 20.11
C GLU A 15 21.06 -38.91 20.17
N TYR A 16 20.11 -39.67 20.71
CA TYR A 16 18.76 -39.14 20.97
C TYR A 16 18.81 -38.04 22.02
N THR A 17 19.62 -38.22 23.06
CA THR A 17 19.82 -37.22 24.12
C THR A 17 20.52 -35.98 23.56
N GLU A 18 21.60 -36.14 22.79
CA GLU A 18 22.30 -35.02 22.15
C GLU A 18 21.40 -34.26 21.15
N PHE A 19 20.58 -34.99 20.39
CA PHE A 19 19.60 -34.41 19.48
C PHE A 19 18.53 -33.61 20.24
N CYS A 20 17.99 -34.15 21.32
CA CYS A 20 17.06 -33.43 22.20
C CYS A 20 17.70 -32.19 22.82
N THR A 21 18.98 -32.24 23.22
CA THR A 21 19.74 -31.08 23.68
C THR A 21 19.87 -30.02 22.59
N LYS A 22 20.16 -30.41 21.33
CA LYS A 22 20.22 -29.48 20.20
C LYS A 22 18.87 -28.82 19.92
N ILE A 23 17.76 -29.55 20.05
CA ILE A 23 16.41 -28.98 19.96
C ILE A 23 16.20 -27.92 21.05
N GLN A 24 16.63 -28.17 22.28
CA GLN A 24 16.50 -27.20 23.37
C GLN A 24 17.32 -25.93 23.13
N GLN A 25 18.45 -26.04 22.42
CA GLN A 25 19.35 -24.94 22.10
C GLN A 25 18.91 -24.07 20.92
N LEU A 26 17.84 -24.44 20.20
CA LEU A 26 17.30 -23.62 19.11
C LEU A 26 16.89 -22.24 19.64
N GLN A 27 17.23 -21.21 18.87
CA GLN A 27 17.05 -19.82 19.29
C GLN A 27 16.00 -19.08 18.46
N THR A 28 15.68 -19.56 17.25
CA THR A 28 14.74 -18.86 16.37
C THR A 28 13.64 -19.77 15.79
N PRO A 29 12.46 -19.21 15.47
CA PRO A 29 11.40 -19.95 14.75
C PRO A 29 11.87 -20.52 13.41
N ALA A 30 12.73 -19.81 12.67
CA ALA A 30 13.25 -20.27 11.38
C ALA A 30 14.13 -21.51 11.51
N GLU A 31 15.00 -21.57 12.53
CA GLU A 31 15.77 -22.75 12.85
C GLU A 31 14.87 -23.93 13.22
N ALA A 32 13.86 -23.68 14.06
CA ALA A 32 12.91 -24.71 14.48
C ALA A 32 12.07 -25.26 13.31
N LYS A 33 11.61 -24.39 12.40
CA LYS A 33 10.95 -24.79 11.15
C LYS A 33 11.85 -25.71 10.32
N LYS A 34 13.12 -25.33 10.13
CA LYS A 34 14.08 -26.13 9.37
C LYS A 34 14.25 -27.53 9.97
N TRP A 35 14.41 -27.62 11.28
CA TRP A 35 14.51 -28.90 11.99
C TRP A 35 13.22 -29.71 11.92
N HIS A 36 12.06 -29.06 11.96
CA HIS A 36 10.76 -29.74 11.80
C HIS A 36 10.63 -30.35 10.41
N CYS A 37 10.96 -29.62 9.34
CA CYS A 37 10.96 -30.13 7.97
C CYS A 37 11.93 -31.32 7.79
N ILE A 38 13.11 -31.27 8.42
CA ILE A 38 14.05 -32.39 8.42
C ILE A 38 13.42 -33.60 9.14
N ALA A 39 12.86 -33.42 10.34
CA ALA A 39 12.22 -34.51 11.06
C ALA A 39 11.03 -35.11 10.28
N ASP A 40 10.32 -34.29 9.50
CA ASP A 40 9.25 -34.74 8.61
C ASP A 40 9.73 -35.62 7.46
N ALA A 41 10.87 -35.29 6.86
CA ALA A 41 11.45 -36.07 5.77
C ALA A 41 12.02 -37.43 6.23
N PHE A 42 12.34 -37.60 7.52
CA PHE A 42 12.99 -38.80 8.04
C PHE A 42 12.13 -39.53 9.09
N SER A 43 11.48 -40.63 8.68
CA SER A 43 10.58 -41.44 9.54
C SER A 43 11.19 -41.91 10.87
N ARG A 44 12.52 -42.08 10.94
CA ARG A 44 13.24 -42.43 12.18
C ARG A 44 13.23 -41.33 13.24
N LEU A 45 13.00 -40.07 12.84
CA LEU A 45 12.92 -38.91 13.73
C LEU A 45 11.48 -38.59 14.15
N ASN A 46 10.50 -39.41 13.79
CA ASN A 46 9.09 -39.19 14.12
C ASN A 46 8.85 -38.96 15.63
N ASN A 47 9.59 -39.65 16.50
CA ASN A 47 9.47 -39.49 17.96
C ASN A 47 9.95 -38.13 18.47
N THR A 48 10.76 -37.41 17.69
CA THR A 48 11.31 -36.09 18.05
C THR A 48 10.46 -34.93 17.53
N LYS A 49 9.56 -35.17 16.56
CA LYS A 49 8.68 -34.15 15.99
C LYS A 49 7.85 -33.41 17.04
N PRO A 50 7.24 -34.08 18.06
CA PRO A 50 6.50 -33.36 19.09
C PRO A 50 7.39 -32.44 19.92
N LEU A 51 8.65 -32.81 20.16
CA LEU A 51 9.61 -31.99 20.91
C LEU A 51 10.03 -30.76 20.10
N ILE A 52 10.33 -30.94 18.81
CA ILE A 52 10.66 -29.83 17.89
C ILE A 52 9.47 -28.90 17.77
N MET A 53 8.25 -29.44 17.58
CA MET A 53 7.04 -28.63 17.46
C MET A 53 6.78 -27.83 18.73
N LYS A 54 6.87 -28.45 19.91
CA LYS A 54 6.72 -27.75 21.19
C LYS A 54 7.72 -26.60 21.34
N LYS A 55 8.98 -26.81 20.95
CA LYS A 55 10.00 -25.75 20.97
C LYS A 55 9.72 -24.67 19.92
N TRP A 56 9.31 -25.05 18.71
CA TRP A 56 8.97 -24.12 17.64
C TRP A 56 7.81 -23.21 18.04
N VAL A 57 6.75 -23.76 18.63
CA VAL A 57 5.62 -23.01 19.19
C VAL A 57 6.10 -22.04 20.27
N SER A 58 6.89 -22.50 21.24
CA SER A 58 7.43 -21.63 22.31
C SER A 58 8.28 -20.47 21.76
N LEU A 59 9.19 -20.72 20.82
CA LEU A 59 9.99 -19.66 20.20
C LEU A 59 9.12 -18.71 19.36
N SER A 60 8.09 -19.24 18.72
CA SER A 60 7.14 -18.46 17.93
C SER A 60 6.29 -17.53 18.80
N GLU A 61 5.83 -18.01 19.95
CA GLU A 61 5.11 -17.20 20.94
C GLU A 61 5.97 -16.01 21.42
N GLU A 62 7.22 -16.28 21.79
CA GLU A 62 8.18 -15.25 22.21
C GLU A 62 8.43 -14.22 21.09
N ALA A 63 8.68 -14.69 19.86
CA ALA A 63 8.89 -13.82 18.71
C ALA A 63 7.68 -12.93 18.44
N ILE A 64 6.46 -13.48 18.44
CA ILE A 64 5.21 -12.73 18.25
C ILE A 64 5.06 -11.62 19.31
N GLN A 65 5.38 -11.91 20.56
CA GLN A 65 5.28 -10.92 21.65
C GLN A 65 6.23 -9.74 21.43
N GLN A 66 7.43 -10.02 20.92
CA GLN A 66 8.49 -9.04 20.69
C GLN A 66 8.29 -8.17 19.45
N LEU A 67 7.44 -8.56 18.50
CA LEU A 67 7.16 -7.77 17.30
C LEU A 67 6.78 -6.33 17.65
N GLN A 68 7.45 -5.37 17.01
CA GLN A 68 7.21 -3.94 17.18
C GLN A 68 6.62 -3.29 15.93
N ILE A 69 6.99 -3.79 14.75
CA ILE A 69 6.59 -3.21 13.46
C ILE A 69 5.94 -4.25 12.54
N PRO A 70 5.07 -3.82 11.59
CA PRO A 70 4.43 -4.72 10.64
C PRO A 70 5.40 -5.59 9.82
N ASP A 71 6.53 -5.03 9.37
CA ASP A 71 7.48 -5.75 8.50
C ASP A 71 8.05 -7.00 9.18
N GLU A 72 8.38 -6.92 10.47
CA GLU A 72 8.83 -8.08 11.26
C GLU A 72 7.76 -9.18 11.31
N ALA A 73 6.47 -8.81 11.33
CA ALA A 73 5.37 -9.75 11.33
C ALA A 73 5.21 -10.49 9.99
N LEU A 74 5.51 -9.80 8.87
CA LEU A 74 5.52 -10.39 7.54
C LEU A 74 6.65 -11.42 7.40
N GLU A 75 7.85 -11.08 7.87
CA GLU A 75 8.98 -12.02 7.89
C GLU A 75 8.68 -13.24 8.77
N LEU A 76 8.06 -13.00 9.94
CA LEU A 76 7.71 -14.07 10.86
C LEU A 76 6.63 -15.00 10.29
N HIS A 77 5.66 -14.48 9.54
CA HIS A 77 4.59 -15.26 8.90
C HIS A 77 5.14 -16.43 8.06
N GLU A 78 6.25 -16.23 7.35
CA GLU A 78 6.86 -17.27 6.52
C GLU A 78 7.40 -18.45 7.32
N VAL A 79 7.73 -18.25 8.60
CA VAL A 79 8.46 -19.26 9.41
C VAL A 79 7.68 -19.76 10.63
N LEU A 80 6.42 -19.37 10.80
CA LEU A 80 5.57 -19.84 11.88
C LEU A 80 4.94 -21.21 11.61
N PRO A 81 4.67 -22.00 12.67
CA PRO A 81 3.80 -23.16 12.56
C PRO A 81 2.34 -22.70 12.44
N ASP A 82 1.51 -23.48 11.76
CA ASP A 82 0.12 -23.11 11.46
C ASP A 82 -0.72 -22.86 12.74
N GLU A 83 -0.42 -23.58 13.83
CA GLU A 83 -1.06 -23.42 15.14
C GLU A 83 -0.88 -22.01 15.72
N MET A 84 0.18 -21.30 15.32
CA MET A 84 0.51 -19.95 15.78
C MET A 84 -0.03 -18.83 14.88
N ARG A 85 -0.66 -19.19 13.73
CA ARG A 85 -1.29 -18.22 12.82
C ARG A 85 -2.28 -17.31 13.54
N PRO A 86 -3.23 -17.81 14.37
CA PRO A 86 -4.20 -16.94 15.02
C PRO A 86 -3.57 -15.93 15.97
N ALA A 87 -2.49 -16.31 16.66
CA ALA A 87 -1.75 -15.42 17.55
C ALA A 87 -1.01 -14.31 16.79
N LEU A 88 -0.38 -14.66 15.65
CA LEU A 88 0.25 -13.67 14.77
C LEU A 88 -0.79 -12.69 14.23
N LEU A 89 -1.92 -13.18 13.70
CA LEU A 89 -2.98 -12.32 13.15
C LEU A 89 -3.52 -11.34 14.21
N LYS A 90 -3.69 -11.80 15.45
CA LYS A 90 -4.08 -10.92 16.56
C LYS A 90 -3.04 -9.84 16.86
N LYS A 91 -1.74 -10.18 16.81
CA LYS A 91 -0.67 -9.19 16.99
C LYS A 91 -0.59 -8.23 15.80
N TRP A 92 -0.76 -8.73 14.58
CA TRP A 92 -0.84 -7.95 13.35
C TRP A 92 -1.93 -6.88 13.41
N ASP A 93 -3.14 -7.22 13.86
CA ASP A 93 -4.21 -6.24 14.07
C ASP A 93 -3.79 -5.07 14.96
N SER A 94 -3.00 -5.35 16.00
CA SER A 94 -2.45 -4.34 16.90
C SER A 94 -1.34 -3.52 16.25
N LEU A 95 -0.45 -4.14 15.47
CA LEU A 95 0.60 -3.46 14.73
C LEU A 95 0.02 -2.53 13.68
N MET A 96 -1.05 -2.96 12.99
CA MET A 96 -1.77 -2.14 12.02
C MET A 96 -2.37 -0.86 12.62
N GLN A 97 -2.62 -0.80 13.93
CA GLN A 97 -3.06 0.45 14.55
C GLN A 97 -1.98 1.54 14.53
N GLN A 98 -0.72 1.15 14.50
CA GLN A 98 0.43 2.06 14.51
C GLN A 98 0.68 2.70 13.14
N VAL A 99 0.22 2.08 12.06
CA VAL A 99 0.31 2.63 10.70
C VAL A 99 -0.46 3.94 10.62
N GLN A 100 0.19 5.00 10.13
CA GLN A 100 -0.36 6.36 10.18
C GLN A 100 -0.79 6.91 8.82
N THR A 101 -0.27 6.37 7.72
CA THR A 101 -0.51 6.93 6.39
C THR A 101 -1.24 5.96 5.47
N PRO A 102 -2.11 6.46 4.57
CA PRO A 102 -2.73 5.63 3.54
C PRO A 102 -1.68 4.88 2.69
N TYR A 103 -0.57 5.55 2.38
CA TYR A 103 0.47 4.97 1.53
C TYR A 103 1.15 3.75 2.17
N GLU A 104 1.55 3.89 3.45
CA GLU A 104 2.12 2.78 4.22
C GLU A 104 1.13 1.61 4.34
N ALA A 105 -0.15 1.89 4.64
CA ALA A 105 -1.19 0.86 4.70
C ALA A 105 -1.41 0.16 3.35
N CYS A 106 -1.29 0.90 2.23
CA CYS A 106 -1.42 0.36 0.88
C CYS A 106 -0.29 -0.61 0.56
N ILE A 107 0.96 -0.21 0.83
CA ILE A 107 2.14 -1.08 0.65
C ILE A 107 1.95 -2.38 1.44
N LEU A 108 1.58 -2.28 2.71
CA LEU A 108 1.35 -3.45 3.55
C LEU A 108 0.22 -4.33 3.00
N CYS A 109 -0.86 -3.74 2.47
CA CYS A 109 -1.95 -4.48 1.85
C CYS A 109 -1.52 -5.24 0.57
N GLU A 110 -0.58 -4.69 -0.20
CA GLU A 110 -0.06 -5.32 -1.41
C GLU A 110 0.91 -6.46 -1.11
N LEU A 111 1.74 -6.29 -0.08
CA LEU A 111 2.81 -7.24 0.25
C LEU A 111 2.37 -8.35 1.21
N CYS A 112 1.35 -8.11 2.04
CA CYS A 112 1.00 -9.08 3.07
C CYS A 112 0.28 -10.33 2.50
N PRO A 113 0.45 -11.50 3.15
CA PRO A 113 -0.29 -12.70 2.84
C PRO A 113 -1.81 -12.53 2.94
N ASP A 114 -2.57 -13.40 2.27
CA ASP A 114 -4.03 -13.25 2.12
C ASP A 114 -4.80 -13.23 3.45
N ASP A 115 -4.32 -13.92 4.48
CA ASP A 115 -4.92 -13.93 5.82
C ASP A 115 -4.68 -12.63 6.61
N MET A 116 -3.65 -11.85 6.24
CA MET A 116 -3.29 -10.57 6.87
C MET A 116 -3.90 -9.36 6.14
N LYS A 117 -4.24 -9.52 4.85
CA LYS A 117 -4.86 -8.47 4.00
C LYS A 117 -6.09 -7.80 4.59
N PRO A 118 -7.06 -8.52 5.21
CA PRO A 118 -8.27 -7.88 5.72
C PRO A 118 -8.00 -6.75 6.73
N ALA A 119 -7.01 -6.94 7.61
CA ALA A 119 -6.64 -5.93 8.60
C ALA A 119 -5.91 -4.74 7.95
N ALA A 120 -4.99 -5.02 7.02
CA ALA A 120 -4.29 -3.98 6.26
C ALA A 120 -5.27 -3.12 5.44
N TYR A 121 -6.17 -3.77 4.71
CA TYR A 121 -7.20 -3.10 3.91
C TYR A 121 -8.15 -2.27 4.77
N LYS A 122 -8.63 -2.82 5.89
CA LYS A 122 -9.48 -2.09 6.83
C LYS A 122 -8.81 -0.82 7.34
N LYS A 123 -7.51 -0.89 7.65
CA LYS A 123 -6.72 0.27 8.07
C LYS A 123 -6.54 1.28 6.93
N LEU A 124 -6.24 0.81 5.72
CA LEU A 124 -6.15 1.65 4.52
C LEU A 124 -7.44 2.45 4.30
N VAL A 125 -8.59 1.78 4.30
CA VAL A 125 -9.91 2.43 4.13
C VAL A 125 -10.15 3.48 5.20
N LEU A 126 -9.83 3.19 6.47
CA LEU A 126 -9.97 4.15 7.56
C LEU A 126 -9.11 5.40 7.32
N LEU A 127 -7.81 5.21 7.03
CA LEU A 127 -6.88 6.30 6.80
C LEU A 127 -7.24 7.12 5.55
N CYS A 128 -7.71 6.46 4.48
CA CYS A 128 -8.20 7.14 3.28
C CYS A 128 -9.43 7.99 3.61
N LYS A 129 -10.40 7.49 4.38
CA LYS A 129 -11.56 8.29 4.82
C LYS A 129 -11.14 9.51 5.63
N GLU A 130 -10.22 9.35 6.57
CA GLU A 130 -9.70 10.46 7.37
C GLU A 130 -8.94 11.49 6.53
N ALA A 131 -8.10 11.03 5.60
CA ALA A 131 -7.39 11.89 4.67
C ALA A 131 -8.39 12.67 3.81
N LEU A 132 -9.43 12.02 3.28
CA LEU A 132 -10.44 12.63 2.42
C LEU A 132 -11.18 13.80 3.10
N GLN A 133 -11.44 13.69 4.41
CA GLN A 133 -12.02 14.78 5.20
C GLN A 133 -11.08 15.98 5.34
N LYS A 134 -9.77 15.74 5.36
CA LYS A 134 -8.73 16.75 5.60
C LYS A 134 -8.16 17.38 4.33
N ILE A 135 -8.39 16.79 3.14
CA ILE A 135 -7.90 17.35 1.87
C ILE A 135 -8.40 18.79 1.69
N GLN A 136 -7.46 19.69 1.41
CA GLN A 136 -7.69 21.10 1.11
C GLN A 136 -7.21 21.48 -0.29
N THR A 137 -6.34 20.67 -0.91
CA THR A 137 -5.75 20.99 -2.22
C THR A 137 -5.92 19.87 -3.24
N LEU A 138 -5.87 20.24 -4.53
CA LEU A 138 -5.81 19.27 -5.63
C LEU A 138 -4.59 18.36 -5.55
N ALA A 139 -3.45 18.87 -5.08
CA ALA A 139 -2.21 18.09 -4.96
C ALA A 139 -2.36 16.97 -3.92
N GLU A 140 -2.96 17.25 -2.76
CA GLU A 140 -3.29 16.23 -1.76
C GLU A 140 -4.29 15.22 -2.28
N ALA A 141 -5.30 15.69 -3.02
CA ALA A 141 -6.32 14.83 -3.62
C ALA A 141 -5.74 13.89 -4.69
N LYS A 142 -4.75 14.36 -5.45
CA LYS A 142 -3.96 13.54 -6.38
C LYS A 142 -3.15 12.46 -5.66
N LYS A 143 -2.43 12.83 -4.60
CA LYS A 143 -1.68 11.85 -3.80
C LYS A 143 -2.58 10.77 -3.20
N LEU A 144 -3.77 11.15 -2.71
CA LEU A 144 -4.70 10.16 -2.15
C LEU A 144 -5.24 9.21 -3.22
N HIS A 145 -5.49 9.71 -4.45
CA HIS A 145 -6.01 8.89 -5.55
C HIS A 145 -5.15 7.66 -5.85
N GLU A 146 -3.82 7.79 -5.80
CA GLU A 146 -2.87 6.72 -6.11
C GLU A 146 -3.02 5.48 -5.21
N VAL A 147 -3.57 5.66 -4.01
CA VAL A 147 -3.72 4.60 -3.00
C VAL A 147 -5.16 4.42 -2.53
N CYS A 148 -6.12 5.10 -3.16
CA CYS A 148 -7.49 5.13 -2.70
C CYS A 148 -8.22 3.82 -3.04
N PRO A 149 -8.80 3.13 -2.06
CA PRO A 149 -9.68 1.99 -2.31
C PRO A 149 -10.85 2.35 -3.23
N TYR A 150 -11.29 1.38 -4.03
CA TYR A 150 -12.35 1.56 -5.02
C TYR A 150 -13.64 2.14 -4.40
N GLU A 151 -14.01 1.69 -3.21
CA GLU A 151 -15.20 2.15 -2.49
C GLU A 151 -15.18 3.64 -2.09
N LEU A 152 -14.03 4.31 -2.13
CA LEU A 152 -13.88 5.73 -1.77
C LEU A 152 -13.62 6.62 -2.98
N ILE A 153 -13.49 6.03 -4.18
CA ILE A 153 -13.21 6.77 -5.42
C ILE A 153 -14.29 7.81 -5.69
N TYR A 154 -15.55 7.48 -5.44
CA TYR A 154 -16.66 8.39 -5.71
C TYR A 154 -16.65 9.62 -4.78
N GLU A 155 -16.38 9.43 -3.49
CA GLU A 155 -16.21 10.53 -2.53
C GLU A 155 -15.00 11.39 -2.89
N LEU A 156 -13.90 10.75 -3.33
CA LEU A 156 -12.71 11.46 -3.75
C LEU A 156 -12.99 12.30 -5.00
N GLU A 157 -13.69 11.74 -5.99
CA GLU A 157 -14.10 12.46 -7.20
C GLU A 157 -14.96 13.69 -6.85
N LYS A 158 -15.95 13.54 -5.96
CA LYS A 158 -16.74 14.68 -5.46
C LYS A 158 -15.88 15.76 -4.82
N LYS A 159 -14.88 15.36 -4.02
CA LYS A 159 -13.95 16.29 -3.39
C LYS A 159 -13.12 17.02 -4.44
N TRP A 160 -12.62 16.34 -5.46
CA TRP A 160 -11.90 16.99 -6.57
C TRP A 160 -12.77 17.99 -7.33
N ILE A 161 -14.03 17.62 -7.62
CA ILE A 161 -14.98 18.52 -8.29
C ILE A 161 -15.16 19.81 -7.48
N SER A 162 -15.18 19.73 -6.14
CA SER A 162 -15.30 20.91 -5.29
C SER A 162 -14.12 21.88 -5.36
N PHE A 163 -12.96 21.45 -5.88
CA PHE A 163 -11.80 22.31 -6.12
C PHE A 163 -11.83 22.99 -7.49
N VAL A 164 -12.64 22.50 -8.43
CA VAL A 164 -12.71 23.05 -9.80
C VAL A 164 -13.07 24.55 -9.80
N PRO A 165 -14.03 25.04 -9.00
CA PRO A 165 -14.33 26.47 -8.95
C PRO A 165 -13.15 27.35 -8.48
N GLN A 166 -12.17 26.78 -7.78
CA GLN A 166 -11.03 27.51 -7.21
C GLN A 166 -9.92 27.76 -8.23
N LEU A 167 -9.99 27.12 -9.41
CA LEU A 167 -9.06 27.36 -10.51
C LEU A 167 -9.16 28.82 -10.97
N GLN A 168 -8.01 29.47 -11.10
CA GLN A 168 -7.90 30.90 -11.43
C GLN A 168 -7.42 31.15 -12.86
N THR A 169 -6.75 30.18 -13.49
CA THR A 169 -6.17 30.38 -14.82
C THR A 169 -6.54 29.27 -15.82
N PRO A 170 -6.63 29.58 -17.12
CA PRO A 170 -6.78 28.57 -18.17
C PRO A 170 -5.67 27.52 -18.15
N ILE A 171 -4.44 27.91 -17.79
CA ILE A 171 -3.28 27.01 -17.68
C ILE A 171 -3.49 25.97 -16.57
N GLU A 172 -3.97 26.39 -15.40
CA GLU A 172 -4.28 25.46 -14.29
C GLU A 172 -5.38 24.48 -14.69
N ALA A 173 -6.43 24.96 -15.35
CA ALA A 173 -7.53 24.13 -15.81
C ALA A 173 -7.08 23.11 -16.88
N LYS A 174 -6.24 23.52 -17.84
CA LYS A 174 -5.60 22.63 -18.83
C LYS A 174 -4.81 21.52 -18.15
N LYS A 175 -3.88 21.89 -17.25
CA LYS A 175 -3.04 20.94 -16.52
C LYS A 175 -3.88 19.94 -15.74
N LEU A 176 -4.92 20.40 -15.06
CA LEU A 176 -5.83 19.51 -14.33
C LEU A 176 -6.61 18.59 -15.26
N HIS A 177 -7.12 19.09 -16.39
CA HIS A 177 -7.86 18.31 -17.38
C HIS A 177 -7.02 17.16 -17.95
N GLU A 178 -5.75 17.41 -18.24
CA GLU A 178 -4.80 16.42 -18.78
C GLU A 178 -4.52 15.27 -17.81
N VAL A 179 -4.41 15.58 -16.51
CA VAL A 179 -4.09 14.59 -15.46
C VAL A 179 -5.31 14.02 -14.74
N CYS A 180 -6.51 14.50 -15.07
CA CYS A 180 -7.74 14.09 -14.43
C CYS A 180 -8.05 12.62 -14.77
N PRO A 181 -8.23 11.74 -13.77
CA PRO A 181 -8.51 10.32 -14.01
C PRO A 181 -9.98 10.05 -14.34
N TYR A 182 -10.91 10.96 -14.02
CA TYR A 182 -12.35 10.69 -14.08
C TYR A 182 -13.09 11.51 -15.13
N HIS A 183 -14.05 10.88 -15.81
CA HIS A 183 -14.82 11.51 -16.88
C HIS A 183 -15.66 12.71 -16.38
N ASN A 184 -16.36 12.61 -15.24
CA ASN A 184 -17.22 13.71 -14.78
C ASN A 184 -16.38 14.89 -14.32
N LEU A 185 -15.29 14.63 -13.59
CA LEU A 185 -14.33 15.65 -13.25
C LEU A 185 -13.73 16.32 -14.50
N LYS A 186 -13.36 15.56 -15.55
CA LYS A 186 -12.91 16.17 -16.82
C LYS A 186 -13.95 17.11 -17.41
N SER A 187 -15.23 16.72 -17.40
CA SER A 187 -16.33 17.56 -17.87
C SER A 187 -16.45 18.86 -17.08
N GLU A 188 -16.41 18.80 -15.74
CA GLU A 188 -16.47 19.99 -14.90
C GLU A 188 -15.25 20.90 -15.07
N VAL A 189 -14.05 20.31 -15.17
CA VAL A 189 -12.82 21.06 -15.46
C VAL A 189 -12.89 21.73 -16.84
N MET A 190 -13.40 21.03 -17.86
CA MET A 190 -13.57 21.60 -19.20
C MET A 190 -14.52 22.79 -19.20
N LYS A 191 -15.66 22.71 -18.49
CA LYS A 191 -16.59 23.84 -18.34
C LYS A 191 -15.90 25.04 -17.70
N ARG A 192 -15.15 24.82 -16.61
CA ARG A 192 -14.41 25.90 -15.94
C ARG A 192 -13.28 26.46 -16.81
N TRP A 193 -12.59 25.61 -17.57
CA TRP A 193 -11.55 26.01 -18.51
C TRP A 193 -12.10 26.92 -19.60
N ILE A 194 -13.26 26.57 -20.19
CA ILE A 194 -13.94 27.43 -21.17
C ILE A 194 -14.26 28.79 -20.54
N ALA A 195 -14.90 28.82 -19.37
CA ALA A 195 -15.25 30.07 -18.69
C ALA A 195 -14.02 30.95 -18.38
N LEU A 196 -12.94 30.36 -17.85
CA LEU A 196 -11.68 31.07 -17.59
C LEU A 196 -11.05 31.61 -18.88
N THR A 197 -11.18 30.89 -20.00
CA THR A 197 -10.67 31.34 -21.30
C THR A 197 -11.51 32.49 -21.83
N GLU A 198 -12.85 32.45 -21.69
CA GLU A 198 -13.74 33.56 -22.04
C GLU A 198 -13.42 34.81 -21.21
N GLU A 199 -13.25 34.66 -19.89
CA GLU A 199 -12.83 35.74 -18.98
C GLU A 199 -11.48 36.34 -19.42
N ALA A 200 -10.49 35.50 -19.74
CA ALA A 200 -9.17 35.95 -20.19
C ALA A 200 -9.24 36.70 -21.54
N ILE A 201 -10.03 36.23 -22.51
CA ILE A 201 -10.21 36.91 -23.81
C ILE A 201 -10.71 38.35 -23.62
N GLN A 202 -11.62 38.59 -22.67
CA GLN A 202 -12.13 39.94 -22.41
C GLN A 202 -11.07 40.89 -21.86
N GLN A 203 -10.06 40.34 -21.17
CA GLN A 203 -9.01 41.09 -20.50
C GLN A 203 -7.73 41.26 -21.34
N LEU A 204 -7.61 40.58 -22.48
CA LEU A 204 -6.44 40.66 -23.37
C LEU A 204 -6.14 42.10 -23.77
N GLN A 205 -4.87 42.51 -23.60
CA GLN A 205 -4.37 43.85 -23.96
C GLN A 205 -3.27 43.80 -25.01
N THR A 206 -2.55 42.68 -25.11
CA THR A 206 -1.39 42.57 -26.02
C THR A 206 -1.46 41.33 -26.93
N PRO A 207 -0.79 41.38 -28.10
CA PRO A 207 -0.64 40.21 -28.96
C PRO A 207 0.08 39.03 -28.27
N ASP A 208 1.06 39.31 -27.42
CA ASP A 208 1.82 38.27 -26.71
C ASP A 208 0.92 37.49 -25.73
N GLU A 209 0.10 38.19 -24.94
CA GLU A 209 -0.91 37.57 -24.06
C GLU A 209 -1.91 36.69 -24.85
N ALA A 210 -2.29 37.14 -26.05
CA ALA A 210 -3.22 36.41 -26.90
C ALA A 210 -2.58 35.12 -27.45
N LEU A 211 -1.30 35.15 -27.82
CA LEU A 211 -0.55 33.95 -28.23
C LEU A 211 -0.41 32.96 -27.08
N GLU A 212 -0.09 33.43 -25.88
CA GLU A 212 -0.03 32.56 -24.69
C GLU A 212 -1.39 31.90 -24.41
N LEU A 213 -2.49 32.65 -24.49
CA LEU A 213 -3.83 32.11 -24.30
C LEU A 213 -4.23 31.12 -25.39
N TYR A 214 -3.79 31.35 -26.64
CA TYR A 214 -4.06 30.48 -27.78
C TYR A 214 -3.49 29.06 -27.58
N GLU A 215 -2.29 28.96 -27.01
CA GLU A 215 -1.61 27.68 -26.72
C GLU A 215 -2.29 26.87 -25.60
N VAL A 216 -3.05 27.54 -24.73
CA VAL A 216 -3.75 26.92 -23.60
C VAL A 216 -5.26 26.93 -23.76
N CYS A 217 -5.73 27.12 -24.99
CA CYS A 217 -7.14 27.17 -25.32
C CYS A 217 -7.79 25.77 -25.35
N PRO A 218 -9.02 25.59 -24.81
CA PRO A 218 -9.66 24.27 -24.71
C PRO A 218 -10.14 23.68 -26.04
N ASN A 219 -10.44 24.51 -27.04
CA ASN A 219 -10.96 24.05 -28.34
C ASN A 219 -10.76 25.09 -29.45
N ASP A 220 -11.02 24.69 -30.69
CA ASP A 220 -10.80 25.55 -31.88
C ASP A 220 -11.79 26.73 -31.97
N MET A 221 -12.98 26.60 -31.38
CA MET A 221 -13.94 27.71 -31.32
C MET A 221 -13.38 28.86 -30.49
N MET A 222 -12.84 28.56 -29.32
CA MET A 222 -12.19 29.54 -28.44
C MET A 222 -10.92 30.12 -29.07
N LYS A 223 -10.14 29.32 -29.82
CA LYS A 223 -9.00 29.81 -30.62
C LYS A 223 -9.44 30.85 -31.64
N SER A 224 -10.57 30.62 -32.29
CA SER A 224 -11.13 31.55 -33.27
C SER A 224 -11.51 32.88 -32.63
N LEU A 225 -12.08 32.87 -31.42
CA LEU A 225 -12.41 34.07 -30.67
C LEU A 225 -11.16 34.87 -30.27
N ILE A 226 -10.07 34.21 -29.91
CA ILE A 226 -8.77 34.86 -29.61
C ILE A 226 -8.25 35.56 -30.87
N ILE A 227 -8.27 34.91 -32.04
CA ILE A 227 -7.83 35.51 -33.31
C ILE A 227 -8.68 36.75 -33.65
N ILE A 228 -10.00 36.67 -33.47
CA ILE A 228 -10.88 37.83 -33.69
C ILE A 228 -10.49 38.99 -32.78
N LYS A 229 -10.25 38.73 -31.49
CA LYS A 229 -9.82 39.74 -30.53
C LYS A 229 -8.44 40.33 -30.89
N LEU A 230 -7.49 39.51 -31.33
CA LEU A 230 -6.16 39.93 -31.78
C LEU A 230 -6.23 40.94 -32.92
N ASN A 231 -7.15 40.77 -33.87
CA ASN A 231 -7.36 41.72 -34.98
C ASN A 231 -7.97 43.07 -34.54
N THR A 232 -8.34 43.21 -33.26
CA THR A 232 -8.92 44.43 -32.67
C THR A 232 -8.02 45.09 -31.62
N LEU A 233 -6.87 44.50 -31.31
CA LEU A 233 -5.82 45.04 -30.44
C LEU A 233 -4.80 45.82 -31.26
#